data_AF-A0A5B8R7F3-F1
#
_entry.id   AF-A0A5B8R7F3-F1
#
_cell.length_a   1.000
_cell.length_b   1.000
_cell.length_c   1.000
_cell.angle_alpha   90.00
_cell.angle_beta   90.00
_cell.angle_gamma   90.00
#
_symmetry.space_group_name_H-M   'P 1'
#
loop_
_entity.id
_entity.type
_entity.pdbx_description
1 polymer ?
#
loop_
_entity_poly.entity_id
_entity_poly.type
_entity_poly.pdbx_seq_one_letter_code
_entity_poly.pdbx_strand_id
1 'polypeptide(L)'
;MLTHHIKWLSNAFILLIFYGLLSFAAEPELEALSKPATTEPLPLGTLLDSEGKPLPIPTQQSALDYQSPVIDTDNMPAKTNTHKAKSTSSKKKKQSRKQQLASREKVANNPSCRWLNARMSQLETQIGTRPDKAASYQTDELSARQQEWQCLKCGAEGPNQDDHYRCQYRR
;
A
#
# COMPACT_ATOMS: atom_id res chain seq x y z
N MET A 1 -13.09 -31.60 -49.29
CA MET A 1 -13.13 -32.14 -47.91
C MET A 1 -11.70 -32.34 -47.41
N LEU A 2 -11.01 -31.29 -46.94
CA LEU A 2 -9.59 -31.41 -46.54
C LEU A 2 -9.14 -30.34 -45.52
N THR A 3 -9.95 -30.03 -44.51
CA THR A 3 -9.59 -29.00 -43.50
C THR A 3 -9.78 -29.44 -42.04
N HIS A 4 -10.15 -30.69 -41.77
CA HIS A 4 -10.43 -31.15 -40.40
C HIS A 4 -9.27 -31.83 -39.66
N HIS A 5 -8.14 -32.12 -40.32
CA HIS A 5 -7.02 -32.85 -39.68
C HIS A 5 -5.96 -31.96 -39.00
N ILE A 6 -5.99 -30.64 -39.19
CA ILE A 6 -4.91 -29.75 -38.70
C ILE A 6 -5.11 -29.32 -37.23
N LYS A 7 -6.32 -29.42 -36.68
CA LYS A 7 -6.61 -28.96 -35.31
C LYS A 7 -6.19 -29.93 -34.19
N TRP A 8 -5.88 -31.19 -34.50
CA TRP A 8 -5.60 -32.18 -33.44
C TRP A 8 -4.11 -32.25 -33.04
N LEU A 9 -3.20 -31.83 -33.92
CA LEU A 9 -1.76 -31.92 -33.67
C LEU A 9 -1.22 -30.82 -32.72
N SER A 10 -1.90 -29.68 -32.60
CA SER A 10 -1.41 -28.56 -31.78
C SER A 10 -1.63 -28.75 -30.27
N ASN A 11 -2.60 -29.56 -29.84
CA ASN A 11 -2.89 -29.79 -28.42
C ASN A 11 -1.98 -30.84 -27.76
N ALA A 12 -1.41 -31.76 -28.53
CA ALA A 12 -0.48 -32.76 -28.00
C ALA A 12 0.92 -32.18 -27.71
N PHE A 13 1.33 -31.14 -28.45
CA PHE A 13 2.67 -30.56 -28.32
C PHE A 13 2.84 -29.67 -27.08
N ILE A 14 1.76 -29.05 -26.59
CA ILE A 14 1.80 -28.16 -25.41
C ILE A 14 1.88 -28.96 -24.10
N LEU A 15 1.31 -30.17 -24.04
CA LEU A 15 1.37 -31.04 -22.87
C LEU A 15 2.76 -31.66 -22.62
N LEU A 16 3.57 -31.85 -23.66
CA LEU A 16 4.93 -32.40 -23.53
C LEU A 16 5.95 -31.39 -22.99
N ILE A 17 5.74 -30.09 -23.21
CA ILE A 17 6.63 -29.03 -22.69
C ILE A 17 6.43 -28.84 -21.18
N PHE A 18 5.22 -29.03 -20.67
CA PHE A 18 4.93 -28.85 -19.23
C PHE A 18 5.47 -29.99 -18.34
N TYR A 19 5.65 -31.20 -18.89
CA TYR A 19 6.21 -32.35 -18.16
C TYR A 19 7.75 -32.39 -18.12
N GLY A 20 8.45 -31.63 -18.99
CA GLY A 20 9.91 -31.65 -19.09
C GLY A 20 10.67 -30.74 -18.11
N LEU A 21 9.98 -29.81 -17.42
CA LEU A 21 10.63 -28.80 -16.57
C LEU A 21 10.57 -29.11 -15.06
N LEU A 22 10.00 -30.25 -14.67
CA LEU A 22 9.90 -30.68 -13.27
C LEU A 22 11.01 -31.66 -12.83
N SER A 23 12.18 -31.60 -13.46
CA SER A 23 13.34 -32.40 -13.09
C SER A 23 14.63 -31.58 -13.20
N PHE A 24 14.86 -30.76 -12.18
CA PHE A 24 16.21 -30.35 -11.84
C PHE A 24 16.36 -30.36 -10.31
N ALA A 25 16.42 -31.57 -9.76
CA ALA A 25 17.05 -31.83 -8.49
C ALA A 25 18.56 -31.88 -8.77
N ALA A 26 19.28 -30.84 -8.38
CA ALA A 26 20.74 -30.82 -8.35
C ALA A 26 21.18 -30.13 -7.07
N GLU A 27 21.40 -30.96 -6.06
CA GLU A 27 22.22 -30.69 -4.89
C GLU A 27 23.69 -30.69 -5.35
N PRO A 28 24.49 -29.70 -4.94
CA PRO A 28 25.85 -29.99 -4.51
C PRO A 28 26.10 -29.29 -3.18
N GLU A 29 26.33 -30.08 -2.14
CA GLU A 29 27.65 -30.60 -1.74
C GLU A 29 28.41 -29.58 -0.89
N LEU A 30 28.52 -29.97 0.38
CA LEU A 30 29.28 -29.34 1.45
C LEU A 30 30.77 -29.26 1.03
N GLU A 31 31.30 -28.04 0.89
CA GLU A 31 32.74 -27.82 0.91
C GLU A 31 33.11 -26.88 2.05
N ALA A 32 33.95 -27.41 2.93
CA ALA A 32 34.36 -26.82 4.19
C ALA A 32 35.42 -25.73 4.02
N LEU A 33 35.35 -24.68 4.84
CA LEU A 33 36.53 -23.83 5.10
C LEU A 33 36.53 -23.21 6.50
N SER A 34 37.23 -23.89 7.41
CA SER A 34 38.25 -23.34 8.33
C SER A 34 38.01 -22.00 9.06
N LYS A 35 37.76 -22.06 10.38
CA LYS A 35 38.66 -21.52 11.45
C LYS A 35 38.05 -21.72 12.85
N PRO A 36 38.83 -22.11 13.88
CA PRO A 36 38.39 -21.97 15.26
C PRO A 36 38.68 -20.54 15.72
N ALA A 37 37.66 -19.70 15.74
CA ALA A 37 37.70 -18.49 16.55
C ALA A 37 37.13 -18.87 17.92
N THR A 38 37.95 -18.78 18.95
CA THR A 38 37.56 -18.87 20.35
C THR A 38 36.58 -17.74 20.63
N THR A 39 35.28 -18.00 20.49
CA THR A 39 34.22 -17.08 20.88
C THR A 39 33.48 -17.68 22.07
N GLU A 40 33.63 -17.02 23.22
CA GLU A 40 32.64 -17.05 24.30
C GLU A 40 31.24 -17.05 23.67
N PRO A 41 30.36 -18.01 24.01
CA PRO A 41 29.08 -18.15 23.35
C PRO A 41 28.27 -16.86 23.56
N LEU A 42 27.94 -16.17 22.46
CA LEU A 42 27.04 -15.02 22.52
C LEU A 42 25.72 -15.49 23.16
N PRO A 43 25.20 -14.76 24.16
CA PRO A 43 23.94 -15.13 24.80
C PRO A 43 22.82 -15.19 23.76
N LEU A 44 22.00 -16.25 23.81
CA LEU A 44 20.89 -16.42 22.87
C LEU A 44 19.99 -15.17 22.90
N GLY A 45 19.75 -14.58 21.72
CA GLY A 45 18.87 -13.42 21.56
C GLY A 45 19.54 -12.08 21.24
N THR A 46 20.85 -12.04 20.97
CA THR A 46 21.52 -10.82 20.50
C THR A 46 21.23 -10.52 19.03
N LEU A 47 20.74 -9.31 18.75
CA LEU A 47 20.68 -8.76 17.39
C LEU A 47 22.07 -8.30 16.96
N LEU A 48 22.50 -8.67 15.75
CA LEU A 48 23.80 -8.30 15.18
C LEU A 48 23.60 -7.30 14.03
N ASP A 49 24.57 -6.41 13.83
CA ASP A 49 24.64 -5.53 12.65
C ASP A 49 25.18 -6.29 11.42
N SER A 50 25.27 -5.60 10.27
CA SER A 50 25.79 -6.19 9.01
C SER A 50 27.25 -6.63 9.09
N GLU A 51 27.99 -6.14 10.08
CA GLU A 51 29.39 -6.47 10.35
C GLU A 51 29.54 -7.53 11.46
N GLY A 52 28.42 -8.10 11.94
CA GLY A 52 28.39 -9.15 12.96
C GLY A 52 28.61 -8.65 14.39
N LYS A 53 28.48 -7.36 14.66
CA LYS A 53 28.64 -6.76 16.00
C LYS A 53 27.28 -6.66 16.72
N PRO A 54 27.23 -6.91 18.03
CA PRO A 54 25.98 -6.84 18.79
C PRO A 54 25.44 -5.41 18.87
N LEU A 55 24.16 -5.26 18.53
CA LEU A 55 23.42 -4.03 18.69
C LEU A 55 22.91 -3.90 20.13
N PRO A 56 23.04 -2.72 20.77
CA PRO A 56 22.52 -2.49 22.11
C PRO A 56 20.99 -2.51 22.07
N ILE A 57 20.37 -3.54 22.63
CA ILE A 57 18.92 -3.59 22.85
C ILE A 57 18.63 -2.85 24.14
N PRO A 58 17.79 -1.80 24.13
CA PRO A 58 17.36 -1.14 25.36
C PRO A 58 16.69 -2.17 26.28
N THR A 59 17.20 -2.30 27.50
CA THR A 59 16.66 -3.24 28.48
C THR A 59 15.26 -2.80 28.91
N GLN A 60 14.27 -3.65 28.64
CA GLN A 60 12.94 -3.72 29.26
C GLN A 60 12.39 -2.37 29.75
N GLN A 61 11.89 -1.55 28.82
CA GLN A 61 10.86 -0.60 29.16
C GLN A 61 9.53 -1.36 29.17
N SER A 62 8.86 -1.38 30.32
CA SER A 62 7.50 -1.91 30.41
C SER A 62 6.62 -1.18 29.40
N ALA A 63 5.75 -1.89 28.69
CA ALA A 63 4.86 -1.29 27.69
C ALA A 63 3.92 -0.22 28.30
N LEU A 64 3.78 -0.19 29.62
CA LEU A 64 3.01 0.82 30.36
C LEU A 64 3.79 2.10 30.67
N ASP A 65 5.13 2.08 30.62
CA ASP A 65 6.00 3.23 30.97
C ASP A 65 6.48 3.99 29.74
N TYR A 66 5.76 3.89 28.62
CA TYR A 66 6.08 4.64 27.41
C TYR A 66 5.85 6.14 27.63
N GLN A 67 6.92 6.88 27.90
CA GLN A 67 6.94 8.33 27.80
C GLN A 67 7.25 8.73 26.36
N SER A 68 6.28 9.37 25.70
CA SER A 68 6.53 10.00 24.41
C SER A 68 7.66 11.01 24.55
N PRO A 69 8.66 11.03 23.66
CA PRO A 69 9.67 12.08 23.65
C PRO A 69 8.98 13.44 23.56
N VAL A 70 9.33 14.34 24.48
CA VAL A 70 8.88 15.72 24.47
C VAL A 70 9.60 16.39 23.31
N ILE A 71 8.85 16.67 22.25
CA ILE A 71 9.33 17.50 21.15
C ILE A 71 9.11 18.94 21.57
N ASP A 72 10.19 19.71 21.79
CA ASP A 72 10.11 21.15 22.03
C ASP A 72 9.46 21.83 20.81
N THR A 73 8.20 22.21 20.95
CA THR A 73 7.42 22.88 19.88
C THR A 73 7.67 24.37 19.76
N ASP A 74 8.63 24.93 20.50
CA ASP A 74 8.89 26.38 20.57
C ASP A 74 9.42 27.00 19.25
N ASN A 75 9.65 26.19 18.21
CA ASN A 75 10.02 26.68 16.88
C ASN A 75 9.10 26.18 15.77
N MET A 76 7.79 26.01 16.02
CA MET A 76 6.82 25.92 14.92
C MET A 76 6.41 27.35 14.49
N PRO A 77 6.71 27.79 13.25
CA PRO A 77 6.15 29.03 12.75
C PRO A 77 4.63 28.89 12.74
N ALA A 78 3.96 29.75 13.49
CA ALA A 78 2.51 29.86 13.49
C ALA A 78 2.06 30.01 12.03
N LYS A 79 1.43 28.97 11.47
CA LYS A 79 0.72 29.08 10.20
C LYS A 79 -0.49 29.97 10.46
N THR A 80 -0.30 31.26 10.24
CA THR A 80 -1.37 32.25 10.07
C THR A 80 -2.23 31.77 8.91
N ASN A 81 -3.35 31.11 9.23
CA ASN A 81 -4.39 30.82 8.27
C ASN A 81 -5.14 32.12 7.95
N THR A 82 -4.49 32.99 7.17
CA THR A 82 -5.11 34.17 6.58
C THR A 82 -5.77 33.78 5.27
N HIS A 83 -6.94 33.15 5.34
CA HIS A 83 -7.84 33.04 4.19
C HIS A 83 -9.27 33.39 4.59
N LYS A 84 -9.51 34.68 4.89
CA LYS A 84 -10.81 35.27 4.56
C LYS A 84 -10.85 35.47 3.04
N ALA A 85 -11.09 34.39 2.31
CA ALA A 85 -11.57 34.51 0.94
C ALA A 85 -13.01 35.04 1.01
N LYS A 86 -13.16 36.32 0.67
CA LYS A 86 -14.45 36.96 0.40
C LYS A 86 -15.13 36.16 -0.71
N SER A 87 -16.05 35.27 -0.35
CA SER A 87 -16.83 34.52 -1.32
C SER A 87 -17.73 35.51 -2.06
N THR A 88 -17.36 35.88 -3.27
CA THR A 88 -18.32 36.37 -4.26
C THR A 88 -19.31 35.24 -4.49
N SER A 89 -20.52 35.37 -3.95
CA SER A 89 -21.59 34.39 -4.10
C SER A 89 -22.11 34.39 -5.54
N SER A 90 -21.31 33.84 -6.45
CA SER A 90 -21.88 33.23 -7.64
C SER A 90 -22.75 32.07 -7.14
N LYS A 91 -24.03 32.05 -7.52
CA LYS A 91 -24.96 30.98 -7.18
C LYS A 91 -24.43 29.67 -7.78
N LYS A 92 -23.51 28.98 -7.09
CA LYS A 92 -23.03 27.66 -7.49
C LYS A 92 -24.27 26.76 -7.53
N LYS A 93 -24.57 26.25 -8.72
CA LYS A 93 -25.66 25.31 -8.96
C LYS A 93 -25.50 24.17 -7.96
N LYS A 94 -26.54 23.86 -7.18
CA LYS A 94 -26.51 22.77 -6.21
C LYS A 94 -26.16 21.49 -6.96
N GLN A 95 -24.96 20.95 -6.73
CA GLN A 95 -24.56 19.68 -7.35
C GLN A 95 -25.58 18.61 -6.98
N SER A 96 -25.87 17.69 -7.92
CA SER A 96 -26.78 16.58 -7.61
C SER A 96 -26.16 15.72 -6.50
N ARG A 97 -26.99 15.01 -5.72
CA ARG A 97 -26.49 14.13 -4.63
C ARG A 97 -25.44 13.15 -5.13
N LYS A 98 -25.62 12.58 -6.32
CA LYS A 98 -24.65 11.68 -6.96
C LYS A 98 -23.32 12.38 -7.27
N GLN A 99 -23.38 13.62 -7.74
CA GLN A 99 -22.19 14.41 -8.02
C GLN A 99 -21.45 14.81 -6.74
N GLN A 100 -22.18 15.11 -5.66
CA GLN A 100 -21.58 15.38 -4.35
C GLN A 100 -20.89 14.15 -3.76
N LEU A 101 -21.49 12.97 -3.92
CA LEU A 101 -20.89 11.71 -3.46
C LEU A 101 -19.61 11.36 -4.23
N ALA A 102 -19.58 11.65 -5.52
CA ALA A 102 -18.41 11.40 -6.36
C ALA A 102 -17.33 12.47 -6.22
N SER A 103 -17.68 13.69 -5.80
CA SER A 103 -16.71 14.76 -5.64
C SER A 103 -15.85 14.55 -4.39
N ARG A 104 -14.61 15.05 -4.48
CA ARG A 104 -13.63 15.08 -3.38
C ARG A 104 -13.47 16.49 -2.77
N GLU A 105 -14.31 17.44 -3.19
CA GLU A 105 -14.28 18.84 -2.71
C GLU A 105 -14.68 18.93 -1.23
N LYS A 106 -15.58 18.06 -0.80
CA LYS A 106 -15.95 17.88 0.60
C LYS A 106 -15.69 16.43 1.00
N VAL A 107 -15.16 16.23 2.19
CA VAL A 107 -14.92 14.90 2.76
C VAL A 107 -15.78 14.74 4.01
N ALA A 108 -16.47 13.62 4.13
CA ALA A 108 -17.23 13.27 5.32
C ALA A 108 -16.33 13.19 6.56
N ASN A 109 -16.88 13.49 7.74
CA ASN A 109 -16.13 13.47 8.99
C ASN A 109 -15.95 12.03 9.52
N ASN A 110 -15.21 11.21 8.78
CA ASN A 110 -14.92 9.82 9.12
C ASN A 110 -13.44 9.50 8.81
N PRO A 111 -12.73 8.74 9.67
CA PRO A 111 -11.32 8.43 9.48
C PRO A 111 -11.04 7.68 8.16
N SER A 112 -11.90 6.74 7.77
CA SER A 112 -11.74 5.98 6.53
C SER A 112 -11.81 6.89 5.30
N CYS A 113 -12.74 7.85 5.28
CA CYS A 113 -12.84 8.80 4.17
C CYS A 113 -11.65 9.76 4.09
N ARG A 114 -11.12 10.21 5.24
CA ARG A 114 -9.92 11.06 5.26
C ARG A 114 -8.70 10.32 4.73
N TRP A 115 -8.52 9.07 5.16
CA TRP A 115 -7.45 8.21 4.67
C TRP A 115 -7.58 7.95 3.15
N LEU A 116 -8.78 7.62 2.69
CA LEU A 116 -9.04 7.32 1.28
C LEU A 116 -8.75 8.54 0.39
N ASN A 117 -9.14 9.73 0.84
CA ASN A 117 -8.80 10.97 0.16
C ASN A 117 -7.27 11.16 0.06
N ALA A 118 -6.55 11.01 1.18
CA ALA A 118 -5.10 11.16 1.19
C ALA A 118 -4.41 10.13 0.27
N ARG A 119 -4.87 8.88 0.28
CA ARG A 119 -4.34 7.81 -0.57
C ARG A 119 -4.56 8.10 -2.05
N MET A 120 -5.77 8.51 -2.45
CA MET A 120 -6.04 8.87 -3.85
C MET A 120 -5.19 10.06 -4.30
N SER A 121 -5.01 11.10 -3.47
CA SER A 121 -4.10 12.22 -3.80
C SER A 121 -2.65 11.78 -3.96
N GLN A 122 -2.19 10.83 -3.15
CA GLN A 122 -0.87 10.25 -3.30
C GLN A 122 -0.74 9.49 -4.63
N LEU A 123 -1.73 8.68 -4.99
CA LEU A 123 -1.74 7.94 -6.26
C LEU A 123 -1.75 8.89 -7.47
N GLU A 124 -2.59 9.92 -7.45
CA GLU A 124 -2.63 10.95 -8.50
C GLU A 124 -1.26 11.62 -8.69
N THR A 125 -0.58 11.93 -7.58
CA THR A 125 0.76 12.53 -7.61
C THR A 125 1.81 11.56 -8.17
N GLN A 126 1.74 10.28 -7.79
CA GLN A 126 2.67 9.24 -8.27
C GLN A 126 2.52 9.00 -9.77
N ILE A 127 1.28 8.92 -10.26
CA ILE A 127 0.97 8.74 -11.68
C ILE A 127 1.45 9.95 -12.48
N GLY A 128 1.24 11.17 -11.97
CA GLY A 128 1.69 12.39 -12.65
C GLY A 128 3.21 12.60 -12.66
N THR A 129 3.95 12.01 -11.71
CA THR A 129 5.42 12.18 -11.61
C THR A 129 6.22 11.07 -12.32
N ARG A 130 5.68 9.86 -12.46
CA ARG A 130 6.33 8.73 -13.14
C ARG A 130 5.34 7.94 -14.01
N PRO A 131 5.16 8.32 -15.29
CA PRO A 131 4.22 7.66 -16.20
C PRO A 131 4.73 6.29 -16.74
N ASP A 132 5.80 5.75 -16.18
CA ASP A 132 6.40 4.47 -16.58
C ASP A 132 5.43 3.29 -16.39
N LYS A 133 5.76 2.09 -16.88
CA LYS A 133 4.91 0.88 -16.72
C LYS A 133 4.51 0.55 -15.26
N ALA A 134 5.24 1.06 -14.27
CA ALA A 134 4.87 0.97 -12.85
C ALA A 134 3.58 1.75 -12.50
N ALA A 135 3.13 2.67 -13.36
CA ALA A 135 1.91 3.44 -13.20
C ALA A 135 0.63 2.62 -13.46
N SER A 136 0.70 1.43 -14.08
CA SER A 136 -0.50 0.62 -14.35
C SER A 136 -1.18 0.21 -13.04
N TYR A 137 -0.43 -0.38 -12.11
CA TYR A 137 -0.95 -0.79 -10.80
C TYR A 137 -1.47 0.39 -9.97
N GLN A 138 -0.82 1.55 -10.08
CA GLN A 138 -1.26 2.76 -9.37
C GLN A 138 -2.57 3.30 -9.95
N THR A 139 -2.73 3.21 -11.27
CA THR A 139 -3.96 3.61 -11.97
C THR A 139 -5.11 2.66 -11.64
N ASP A 140 -4.84 1.35 -11.61
CA ASP A 140 -5.80 0.33 -11.20
C ASP A 140 -6.22 0.54 -9.75
N GLU A 141 -5.26 0.77 -8.84
CA GLU A 141 -5.54 1.09 -7.45
C GLU A 141 -6.38 2.36 -7.34
N LEU A 142 -6.01 3.44 -8.04
CA LEU A 142 -6.76 4.70 -8.02
C LEU A 142 -8.21 4.49 -8.45
N SER A 143 -8.44 3.71 -9.51
CA SER A 143 -9.78 3.39 -9.99
C SER A 143 -10.61 2.64 -8.93
N ALA A 144 -9.99 1.66 -8.26
CA ALA A 144 -10.65 0.89 -7.20
C ALA A 144 -10.94 1.78 -5.97
N ARG A 145 -10.01 2.65 -5.56
CA ARG A 145 -10.20 3.59 -4.46
C ARG A 145 -11.27 4.64 -4.77
N GLN A 146 -11.39 5.06 -6.03
CA GLN A 146 -12.45 5.98 -6.46
C GLN A 146 -13.84 5.32 -6.40
N GLN A 147 -13.93 4.02 -6.67
CA GLN A 147 -15.18 3.26 -6.49
C GLN A 147 -15.52 3.08 -5.01
N GLU A 148 -14.52 2.72 -4.19
CA GLU A 148 -14.65 2.63 -2.73
C GLU A 148 -15.14 3.96 -2.13
N TRP A 149 -14.64 5.10 -2.64
CA TRP A 149 -15.06 6.44 -2.22
C TRP A 149 -16.56 6.67 -2.39
N GLN A 150 -17.09 6.31 -3.56
CA GLN A 150 -18.50 6.47 -3.90
C GLN A 150 -19.37 5.51 -3.09
N CYS A 151 -18.91 4.27 -2.92
CA CYS A 151 -19.62 3.23 -2.17
C CYS A 151 -19.73 3.62 -0.68
N LEU A 152 -18.64 4.12 -0.09
CA LEU A 152 -18.59 4.64 1.29
C LEU A 152 -19.19 6.04 1.45
N LYS A 153 -19.75 6.64 0.38
CA LYS A 153 -20.42 7.96 0.42
C LYS A 153 -19.53 9.08 0.98
N CYS A 154 -18.23 9.00 0.76
CA CYS A 154 -17.25 9.85 1.41
C CYS A 154 -17.32 11.33 1.00
N GLY A 155 -17.96 11.67 -0.13
CA GLY A 155 -18.13 13.07 -0.57
C GLY A 155 -19.15 13.89 0.22
N ALA A 156 -19.97 13.27 1.08
CA ALA A 156 -21.01 13.99 1.82
C ALA A 156 -21.31 13.39 3.20
N GLU A 157 -21.86 12.18 3.24
CA GLU A 157 -22.44 11.57 4.45
C GLU A 157 -21.42 10.74 5.23
N GLY A 158 -20.56 10.03 4.51
CA GLY A 158 -19.67 9.02 5.08
C GLY A 158 -20.35 7.65 5.20
N PRO A 159 -19.56 6.61 5.49
CA PRO A 159 -20.05 5.23 5.48
C PRO A 159 -20.84 4.90 6.75
N ASN A 160 -21.87 4.07 6.58
CA ASN A 160 -22.53 3.37 7.67
C ASN A 160 -21.80 2.06 7.98
N GLN A 161 -22.18 1.39 9.07
CA GLN A 161 -21.58 0.11 9.45
C GLN A 161 -21.65 -0.94 8.33
N ASP A 162 -22.80 -1.07 7.67
CA ASP A 162 -22.98 -1.99 6.52
C ASP A 162 -22.13 -1.61 5.31
N ASP A 163 -21.95 -0.31 5.07
CA ASP A 163 -21.15 0.17 3.95
C ASP A 163 -19.68 -0.26 4.13
N HIS A 164 -19.16 -0.24 5.37
CA HIS A 164 -17.80 -0.73 5.64
C HIS A 164 -17.62 -2.20 5.27
N TYR A 165 -18.60 -3.06 5.53
CA TYR A 165 -18.49 -4.48 5.17
C TYR A 165 -18.59 -4.73 3.66
N ARG A 166 -19.39 -3.92 2.95
CA ARG A 166 -19.68 -4.13 1.53
C ARG A 166 -18.71 -3.43 0.59
N CYS A 167 -18.20 -2.27 1.00
CA CYS A 167 -17.47 -1.36 0.12
C CYS A 167 -15.96 -1.39 0.29
N GLN A 168 -15.42 -2.06 1.31
CA GLN A 168 -13.99 -2.14 1.52
C GLN A 168 -13.32 -2.91 0.37
N TYR A 169 -12.33 -2.25 -0.25
CA TYR A 169 -11.55 -2.87 -1.31
C TYR A 169 -10.68 -3.99 -0.76
N ARG A 170 -10.91 -5.23 -1.21
CA ARG A 170 -10.08 -6.41 -0.90
C ARG A 170 -8.99 -6.57 -1.97
N ARG A 171 -7.75 -6.76 -1.52
CA ARG A 171 -6.57 -7.01 -2.35
C ARG A 171 -6.22 -8.49 -2.33
#